data_AF-A0A536KQT6-F1
#
_entry.id   AF-A0A536KQT6-F1
#
_cell.length_a   1.000
_cell.length_b   1.000
_cell.length_c   1.000
_cell.angle_alpha   90.00
_cell.angle_beta   90.00
_cell.angle_gamma   90.00
#
_symmetry.space_group_name_H-M   'P 1'
#
loop_
_entity.id
_entity.type
_entity.pdbx_description
1 polymer ?
#
loop_
_entity_poly.entity_id
_entity_poly.type
_entity_poly.pdbx_seq_one_letter_code
_entity_poly.pdbx_strand_id
1 'polypeptide(L)'
;MRPRLSSPHSGQWREHFAGVDLPVPVLGGATLTGINFDNAASTPPLSRVRDMVTAFSDLYSSVHRGTGYKSRLSTEAYEQARELVSKFLGVDEKDQVVIFVKGTTDALNRIAAEEARLNGRQVLVTEMEHHADLLPWRHRGDHVMVGLSDEGHIDLEAIEHALKSGDGKISLVAVCGASNVTGFVSPIHEVAELAHRYGARISVDAAQLAPHHRIDVRPADDPGHLDFLSFSGHKMYAPYGAGVLIAPRDFFAGAPEVMGGGAISIVTWDDTVWADLPDREEAGSPNVIGAVALGVAIETLLELGFSEMLDYEVGLGGRMIAGLMVWSPARPAPASRWRALSSTGCTTAWSRRP
;
A
#
# COMPACT_ATOMS: atom_id res chain seq x y z
N MET A 1 -23.57 9.40 -17.99
CA MET A 1 -23.70 7.93 -17.85
C MET A 1 -22.39 7.32 -18.30
N ARG A 2 -21.63 6.69 -17.39
CA ARG A 2 -20.39 6.00 -17.74
C ARG A 2 -20.74 4.64 -18.38
N PRO A 3 -20.04 4.21 -19.45
CA PRO A 3 -20.28 2.89 -20.02
C PRO A 3 -19.92 1.82 -18.99
N ARG A 4 -20.82 0.84 -18.77
CA ARG A 4 -20.54 -0.35 -17.95
C ARG A 4 -19.30 -1.06 -18.52
N LEU A 5 -18.43 -1.56 -17.64
CA LEU A 5 -17.35 -2.46 -18.08
C LEU A 5 -17.97 -3.66 -18.79
N SER A 6 -17.33 -4.09 -19.87
CA SER A 6 -17.52 -5.42 -20.44
C SER A 6 -17.39 -6.45 -19.33
N SER A 7 -18.25 -7.48 -19.34
CA SER A 7 -18.25 -8.50 -18.30
C SER A 7 -16.90 -9.23 -18.26
N PRO A 8 -16.31 -9.45 -17.06
CA PRO A 8 -15.07 -10.22 -16.90
C PRO A 8 -15.16 -11.66 -17.46
N HIS A 9 -16.36 -12.16 -17.73
CA HIS A 9 -16.60 -13.47 -18.36
C HIS A 9 -16.22 -13.54 -19.86
N SER A 10 -15.82 -12.43 -20.49
CA SER A 10 -15.37 -12.44 -21.89
C SER A 10 -13.92 -12.92 -22.07
N GLY A 11 -13.13 -12.98 -20.99
CA GLY A 11 -11.69 -13.27 -21.04
C GLY A 11 -10.83 -12.13 -21.60
N GLN A 12 -11.40 -10.94 -21.82
CA GLN A 12 -10.73 -9.81 -22.46
C GLN A 12 -10.09 -8.83 -21.47
N TRP A 13 -9.35 -9.32 -20.48
CA TRP A 13 -8.74 -8.48 -19.43
C TRP A 13 -7.82 -7.37 -19.95
N ARG A 14 -7.11 -7.62 -21.07
CA ARG A 14 -6.09 -6.69 -21.60
C ARG A 14 -6.65 -5.31 -21.95
N GLU A 15 -7.92 -5.21 -22.36
CA GLU A 15 -8.51 -3.93 -22.78
C GLU A 15 -8.67 -2.92 -21.63
N HIS A 16 -8.67 -3.41 -20.40
CA HIS A 16 -8.79 -2.58 -19.21
C HIS A 16 -7.50 -1.84 -18.86
N PHE A 17 -6.35 -2.22 -19.43
CA PHE A 17 -5.05 -1.64 -19.07
C PHE A 17 -4.51 -0.74 -20.18
N ALA A 18 -4.06 0.46 -19.82
CA ALA A 18 -3.52 1.40 -20.78
C ALA A 18 -2.12 0.99 -21.24
N GLY A 19 -1.87 1.07 -22.54
CA GLY A 19 -0.52 0.98 -23.11
C GLY A 19 0.09 -0.43 -23.17
N VAL A 20 -0.64 -1.47 -22.76
CA VAL A 20 -0.12 -2.86 -22.75
C VAL A 20 0.15 -3.45 -24.13
N ASP A 21 -0.41 -2.85 -25.18
CA ASP A 21 -0.20 -3.25 -26.57
C ASP A 21 0.78 -2.31 -27.32
N LEU A 22 1.37 -1.33 -26.64
CA LEU A 22 2.29 -0.38 -27.24
C LEU A 22 3.51 -1.11 -27.83
N PRO A 23 3.79 -0.97 -29.14
CA PRO A 23 5.00 -1.54 -29.73
C PRO A 23 6.25 -0.84 -29.20
N VAL A 24 7.20 -1.61 -28.70
CA VAL A 24 8.47 -1.14 -28.17
C VAL A 24 9.60 -1.48 -29.15
N PRO A 25 10.49 -0.54 -29.48
CA PRO A 25 11.65 -0.83 -30.30
C PRO A 25 12.61 -1.79 -29.58
N VAL A 26 13.11 -2.79 -30.31
CA VAL A 26 14.10 -3.75 -29.80
C VAL A 26 15.41 -3.66 -30.57
N LEU A 27 16.49 -4.19 -29.98
CA LEU A 27 17.77 -4.32 -30.67
C LEU A 27 17.58 -5.06 -32.00
N GLY A 28 18.16 -4.53 -33.07
CA GLY A 28 17.96 -5.05 -34.43
C GLY A 28 16.91 -4.29 -35.26
N GLY A 29 16.28 -3.24 -34.71
CA GLY A 29 15.42 -2.32 -35.45
C GLY A 29 13.98 -2.77 -35.64
N ALA A 30 13.60 -3.92 -35.08
CA ALA A 30 12.22 -4.38 -35.01
C ALA A 30 11.44 -3.67 -33.89
N THR A 31 10.12 -3.76 -33.95
CA THR A 31 9.22 -3.36 -32.86
C THR A 31 8.38 -4.56 -32.42
N LEU A 32 8.24 -4.76 -31.11
CA LEU A 32 7.49 -5.86 -30.52
C LEU A 32 6.63 -5.35 -29.37
N THR A 33 5.48 -5.99 -29.13
CA THR A 33 4.70 -5.75 -27.91
C THR A 33 5.36 -6.47 -26.74
N GLY A 34 5.72 -5.72 -25.70
CA GLY A 34 6.34 -6.26 -24.50
C GLY A 34 5.37 -7.11 -23.67
N ILE A 35 5.90 -8.13 -22.98
CA ILE A 35 5.16 -8.88 -21.96
C ILE A 35 5.73 -8.48 -20.60
N ASN A 36 4.94 -7.77 -19.79
CA ASN A 36 5.36 -7.30 -18.49
C ASN A 36 5.13 -8.36 -17.40
N PHE A 37 6.21 -8.84 -16.78
CA PHE A 37 6.18 -9.72 -15.60
C PHE A 37 6.66 -9.01 -14.32
N ASP A 38 6.74 -7.68 -14.31
CA ASP A 38 7.23 -6.89 -13.18
C ASP A 38 6.13 -6.06 -12.48
N ASN A 39 4.88 -6.56 -12.49
CA ASN A 39 3.74 -5.86 -11.90
C ASN A 39 3.87 -5.69 -10.37
N ALA A 40 4.63 -6.56 -9.70
CA ALA A 40 4.91 -6.44 -8.26
C ALA A 40 5.72 -5.16 -7.92
N ALA A 41 6.51 -4.64 -8.86
CA ALA A 41 7.19 -3.35 -8.70
C ALA A 41 6.22 -2.19 -8.98
N SER A 42 5.55 -2.22 -10.13
CA SER A 42 4.48 -1.28 -10.49
C SER A 42 3.61 -1.82 -11.62
N THR A 43 2.32 -1.50 -11.55
CA THR A 43 1.33 -1.87 -12.57
C THR A 43 1.16 -0.80 -13.66
N PRO A 44 0.75 -1.16 -14.89
CA PRO A 44 0.23 -0.18 -15.83
C PRO A 44 -1.08 0.44 -15.29
N PRO A 45 -1.40 1.70 -15.61
CA PRO A 45 -2.66 2.27 -15.17
C PRO A 45 -3.84 1.64 -15.91
N LEU A 46 -5.00 1.57 -15.26
CA LEU A 46 -6.25 1.22 -15.93
C LEU A 46 -6.57 2.26 -17.02
N SER A 47 -7.11 1.83 -18.16
CA SER A 47 -7.56 2.70 -19.26
C SER A 47 -8.53 3.78 -18.76
N ARG A 48 -9.45 3.41 -17.85
CA ARG A 48 -10.36 4.38 -17.19
C ARG A 48 -9.63 5.42 -16.36
N VAL A 49 -8.54 5.03 -15.67
CA VAL A 49 -7.72 5.96 -14.89
C VAL A 49 -7.01 6.95 -15.82
N ARG A 50 -6.41 6.46 -16.92
CA ARG A 50 -5.81 7.33 -17.95
C ARG A 50 -6.83 8.34 -18.47
N ASP A 51 -8.00 7.86 -18.89
CA ASP A 51 -9.02 8.70 -19.50
C ASP A 51 -9.56 9.75 -18.52
N MET A 52 -9.73 9.37 -17.25
CA MET A 52 -10.10 10.31 -16.20
C MET A 52 -9.00 11.36 -15.98
N VAL A 53 -7.74 10.97 -15.85
CA VAL A 53 -6.64 11.93 -15.65
C VAL A 53 -6.60 12.96 -16.78
N THR A 54 -6.75 12.52 -18.03
CA THR A 54 -6.82 13.42 -19.19
C THR A 54 -8.04 14.34 -19.14
N ALA A 55 -9.22 13.84 -18.77
CA ALA A 55 -10.42 14.66 -18.68
C ALA A 55 -10.37 15.66 -17.51
N PHE A 56 -9.82 15.25 -16.38
CA PHE A 56 -9.78 16.06 -15.16
C PHE A 56 -8.71 17.16 -15.20
N SER A 57 -7.66 17.02 -16.01
CA SER A 57 -6.61 18.04 -16.13
C SER A 57 -7.15 19.41 -16.59
N ASP A 58 -8.24 19.44 -17.35
CA ASP A 58 -8.88 20.69 -17.77
C ASP A 58 -9.66 21.38 -16.63
N LEU A 59 -10.09 20.62 -15.62
CA LEU A 59 -10.87 21.09 -14.47
C LEU A 59 -10.03 21.30 -13.21
N TYR A 60 -8.79 20.81 -13.19
CA TYR A 60 -7.89 20.85 -12.06
C TYR A 60 -7.51 22.27 -11.61
N SER A 61 -7.51 22.48 -10.29
CA SER A 61 -7.09 23.72 -9.63
C SER A 61 -6.71 23.46 -8.15
N SER A 62 -6.45 24.53 -7.40
CA SER A 62 -6.20 24.44 -5.95
C SER A 62 -7.41 23.88 -5.20
N VAL A 63 -7.17 23.27 -4.04
CA VAL A 63 -8.21 22.67 -3.18
C VAL A 63 -8.41 23.42 -1.87
N HIS A 64 -9.53 23.11 -1.20
CA HIS A 64 -9.99 23.65 0.09
C HIS A 64 -10.34 25.14 0.07
N ARG A 65 -9.35 26.03 0.10
CA ARG A 65 -9.57 27.48 0.39
C ARG A 65 -10.01 28.30 -0.83
N GLY A 66 -10.09 27.71 -2.01
CA GLY A 66 -10.48 28.42 -3.23
C GLY A 66 -12.00 28.44 -3.45
N THR A 67 -12.54 29.62 -3.76
CA THR A 67 -13.98 29.82 -4.01
C THR A 67 -14.37 29.71 -5.49
N GLY A 68 -13.37 29.66 -6.39
CA GLY A 68 -13.57 29.54 -7.83
C GLY A 68 -14.17 28.18 -8.23
N TYR A 69 -14.85 28.14 -9.39
CA TYR A 69 -15.54 26.95 -9.88
C TYR A 69 -14.64 25.69 -9.94
N LYS A 70 -13.46 25.80 -10.55
CA LYS A 70 -12.50 24.69 -10.66
C LYS A 70 -11.96 24.23 -9.31
N SER A 71 -11.81 25.16 -8.36
CA SER A 71 -11.30 24.84 -7.02
C SER A 71 -12.32 24.03 -6.22
N ARG A 72 -13.61 24.40 -6.31
CA ARG A 72 -14.70 23.62 -5.71
C ARG A 72 -14.78 22.21 -6.31
N LEU A 73 -14.75 22.09 -7.64
CA LEU A 73 -14.74 20.78 -8.31
C LEU A 73 -13.51 19.94 -7.93
N SER A 74 -12.34 20.55 -7.81
CA SER A 74 -11.12 19.84 -7.41
C SER A 74 -11.21 19.33 -5.97
N THR A 75 -11.81 20.13 -5.08
CA THR A 75 -12.03 19.77 -3.67
C THR A 75 -13.06 18.64 -3.57
N GLU A 76 -14.19 18.75 -4.27
CA GLU A 76 -15.21 17.70 -4.32
C GLU A 76 -14.65 16.38 -4.85
N ALA A 77 -13.83 16.42 -5.92
CA ALA A 77 -13.20 15.22 -6.47
C ALA A 77 -12.17 14.59 -5.52
N TYR A 78 -11.42 15.42 -4.77
CA TYR A 78 -10.45 14.96 -3.78
C TYR A 78 -11.15 14.24 -2.61
N GLU A 79 -12.20 14.85 -2.05
CA GLU A 79 -12.96 14.23 -0.97
C GLU A 79 -13.76 13.00 -1.44
N GLN A 80 -14.25 12.99 -2.68
CA GLN A 80 -14.87 11.81 -3.26
C GLN A 80 -13.87 10.64 -3.38
N ALA A 81 -12.61 10.92 -3.74
CA ALA A 81 -11.57 9.90 -3.74
C ALA A 81 -11.34 9.34 -2.32
N ARG A 82 -11.35 10.20 -1.30
CA ARG A 82 -11.23 9.78 0.11
C ARG A 82 -12.40 8.89 0.54
N GLU A 83 -13.63 9.26 0.17
CA GLU A 83 -14.82 8.47 0.43
C GLU A 83 -14.76 7.08 -0.24
N LEU A 84 -14.23 7.01 -1.47
CA LEU A 84 -14.03 5.72 -2.16
C LEU A 84 -13.02 4.83 -1.45
N VAL A 85 -11.92 5.40 -0.93
CA VAL A 85 -10.95 4.66 -0.09
C VAL A 85 -11.60 4.17 1.19
N SER A 86 -12.34 5.05 1.88
CA SER A 86 -13.07 4.74 3.12
C SER A 86 -14.03 3.56 2.92
N LYS A 87 -14.85 3.60 1.85
CA LYS A 87 -15.77 2.50 1.49
C LYS A 87 -15.07 1.22 1.06
N PHE A 88 -13.96 1.32 0.34
CA PHE A 88 -13.20 0.15 -0.11
C PHE A 88 -12.65 -0.67 1.05
N LEU A 89 -12.27 0.01 2.13
CA LEU A 89 -11.63 -0.59 3.31
C LEU A 89 -12.58 -0.83 4.48
N GLY A 90 -13.79 -0.27 4.45
CA GLY A 90 -14.74 -0.35 5.57
C GLY A 90 -14.38 0.54 6.76
N VAL A 91 -13.76 1.70 6.50
CA VAL A 91 -13.30 2.62 7.55
C VAL A 91 -14.49 3.25 8.29
N ASP A 92 -14.52 3.15 9.63
CA ASP A 92 -15.38 4.01 10.45
C ASP A 92 -14.66 5.34 10.70
N GLU A 93 -15.15 6.40 10.06
CA GLU A 93 -14.58 7.74 10.17
C GLU A 93 -14.71 8.35 11.56
N LYS A 94 -15.42 7.73 12.52
CA LYS A 94 -15.41 8.19 13.92
C LYS A 94 -14.11 7.86 14.62
N ASP A 95 -13.55 6.69 14.35
CA ASP A 95 -12.39 6.16 15.08
C ASP A 95 -11.11 6.28 14.25
N GLN A 96 -11.22 6.18 12.92
CA GLN A 96 -10.10 6.21 12.00
C GLN A 96 -10.22 7.35 10.99
N VAL A 97 -9.09 7.66 10.35
CA VAL A 97 -9.00 8.66 9.29
C VAL A 97 -8.22 8.10 8.09
N VAL A 98 -8.69 8.44 6.89
CA VAL A 98 -7.97 8.23 5.63
C VAL A 98 -7.06 9.42 5.38
N ILE A 99 -5.76 9.19 5.23
CA ILE A 99 -4.75 10.21 4.92
C ILE A 99 -4.11 9.86 3.57
N PHE A 100 -4.09 10.81 2.64
CA PHE A 100 -3.34 10.68 1.39
C PHE A 100 -1.86 10.99 1.60
N VAL A 101 -1.02 10.07 1.14
CA VAL A 101 0.44 10.15 1.24
C VAL A 101 1.07 9.94 -0.14
N LYS A 102 2.40 10.07 -0.26
CA LYS A 102 3.10 9.79 -1.52
C LYS A 102 3.08 8.31 -1.92
N GLY A 103 2.98 7.42 -0.93
CA GLY A 103 3.00 5.97 -1.06
C GLY A 103 3.16 5.28 0.30
N THR A 104 3.18 3.95 0.30
CA THR A 104 3.35 3.11 1.49
C THR A 104 4.59 3.52 2.30
N THR A 105 5.72 3.78 1.64
CA THR A 105 6.94 4.21 2.33
C THR A 105 6.76 5.50 3.13
N ASP A 106 6.01 6.47 2.60
CA ASP A 106 5.72 7.74 3.29
C ASP A 106 4.79 7.50 4.49
N ALA A 107 3.76 6.68 4.32
CA ALA A 107 2.87 6.25 5.41
C ALA A 107 3.64 5.61 6.57
N LEU A 108 4.48 4.61 6.28
CA LEU A 108 5.24 3.88 7.30
C LEU A 108 6.25 4.79 8.02
N ASN A 109 6.87 5.74 7.32
CA ASN A 109 7.77 6.71 7.95
C ASN A 109 7.03 7.64 8.93
N ARG A 110 5.78 8.00 8.65
CA ARG A 110 4.96 8.82 9.55
C ARG A 110 4.56 8.06 10.82
N ILE A 111 4.17 6.79 10.68
CA ILE A 111 3.91 5.93 11.84
C ILE A 111 5.19 5.80 12.68
N ALA A 112 6.32 5.51 12.04
CA ALA A 112 7.61 5.40 12.73
C ALA A 112 8.05 6.70 13.43
N ALA A 113 7.69 7.87 12.88
CA ALA A 113 7.97 9.15 13.51
C ALA A 113 7.21 9.35 14.82
N GLU A 114 5.93 8.96 14.86
CA GLU A 114 5.12 9.02 16.07
C GLU A 114 5.55 7.96 17.10
N GLU A 115 5.79 6.72 16.68
CA GLU A 115 6.28 5.66 17.57
C GLU A 115 7.62 6.02 18.22
N ALA A 116 8.52 6.70 17.49
CA ALA A 116 9.80 7.15 18.02
C ALA A 116 9.69 8.18 19.17
N ARG A 117 8.52 8.81 19.34
CA ARG A 117 8.24 9.72 20.47
C ARG A 117 7.91 8.94 21.75
N LEU A 118 7.60 7.65 21.65
CA LEU A 118 7.27 6.78 22.77
C LEU A 118 8.55 6.21 23.39
N ASN A 119 9.09 6.89 24.39
CA ASN A 119 10.31 6.47 25.09
C ASN A 119 10.22 5.04 25.64
N GLY A 120 11.19 4.20 25.29
CA GLY A 120 11.33 2.83 25.79
C GLY A 120 10.34 1.83 25.20
N ARG A 121 9.59 2.21 24.17
CA ARG A 121 8.73 1.30 23.39
C ARG A 121 9.46 0.73 22.18
N GLN A 122 8.98 -0.42 21.70
CA GLN A 122 9.59 -1.16 20.61
C GLN A 122 8.55 -1.51 19.55
N VAL A 123 8.97 -1.57 18.29
CA VAL A 123 8.17 -2.09 17.19
C VAL A 123 8.60 -3.53 16.86
N LEU A 124 7.65 -4.46 16.84
CA LEU A 124 7.88 -5.81 16.35
C LEU A 124 7.75 -5.84 14.82
N VAL A 125 8.69 -6.47 14.14
CA VAL A 125 8.69 -6.72 12.69
C VAL A 125 9.05 -8.18 12.40
N THR A 126 8.75 -8.67 11.19
CA THR A 126 9.13 -10.02 10.75
C THR A 126 10.29 -10.02 9.74
N GLU A 127 10.97 -11.15 9.57
CA GLU A 127 11.97 -11.30 8.50
C GLU A 127 11.38 -11.22 7.08
N MET A 128 10.04 -11.16 6.93
CA MET A 128 9.34 -11.07 5.64
C MET A 128 9.27 -9.64 5.09
N GLU A 129 9.55 -8.62 5.91
CA GLU A 129 9.21 -7.24 5.57
C GLU A 129 10.00 -6.67 4.38
N HIS A 130 9.28 -5.93 3.54
CA HIS A 130 9.93 -5.06 2.56
C HIS A 130 10.73 -3.98 3.29
N HIS A 131 11.81 -3.48 2.68
CA HIS A 131 12.66 -2.46 3.33
C HIS A 131 11.91 -1.18 3.74
N ALA A 132 10.81 -0.86 3.04
CA ALA A 132 9.94 0.25 3.42
C ALA A 132 9.27 0.05 4.79
N ASP A 133 9.01 -1.20 5.18
CA ASP A 133 8.43 -1.62 6.46
C ASP A 133 9.48 -2.22 7.41
N LEU A 134 10.75 -1.88 7.20
CA LEU A 134 11.85 -2.29 8.08
C LEU A 134 12.74 -1.10 8.46
N LEU A 135 13.17 -0.32 7.47
CA LEU A 135 14.14 0.74 7.67
C LEU A 135 13.64 1.88 8.59
N PRO A 136 12.37 2.33 8.53
CA PRO A 136 11.90 3.38 9.43
C PRO A 136 12.05 3.01 10.90
N TRP A 137 11.62 1.80 11.27
CA TRP A 137 11.70 1.26 12.64
C TRP A 137 13.15 1.17 13.11
N ARG A 138 14.04 0.62 12.26
CA ARG A 138 15.47 0.45 12.57
C ARG A 138 16.24 1.75 12.83
N HIS A 139 15.81 2.87 12.25
CA HIS A 139 16.57 4.12 12.31
C HIS A 139 15.95 5.15 13.24
N ARG A 140 14.65 5.06 13.52
CA ARG A 140 13.93 6.04 14.35
C ARG A 140 13.64 5.54 15.77
N GLY A 141 13.62 4.24 16.02
CA GLY A 141 13.31 3.68 17.34
C GLY A 141 13.91 2.31 17.58
N ASP A 142 13.50 1.70 18.69
CA ASP A 142 13.86 0.32 19.01
C ASP A 142 12.91 -0.65 18.29
N HIS A 143 13.45 -1.79 17.86
CA HIS A 143 12.66 -2.82 17.20
C HIS A 143 13.06 -4.23 17.64
N VAL A 144 12.14 -5.17 17.50
CA VAL A 144 12.37 -6.61 17.70
C VAL A 144 12.03 -7.32 16.40
N MET A 145 12.95 -8.11 15.89
CA MET A 145 12.76 -8.92 14.68
C MET A 145 12.37 -10.34 15.07
N VAL A 146 11.27 -10.83 14.49
CA VAL A 146 10.81 -12.21 14.62
C VAL A 146 11.10 -12.98 13.33
N GLY A 147 11.63 -14.20 13.47
CA GLY A 147 11.89 -15.10 12.34
C GLY A 147 10.61 -15.64 11.70
N LEU A 148 10.77 -16.31 10.56
CA LEU A 148 9.68 -17.00 9.88
C LEU A 148 9.59 -18.47 10.31
N SER A 149 8.45 -19.10 10.04
CA SER A 149 8.29 -20.55 10.18
C SER A 149 9.23 -21.30 9.22
N ASP A 150 9.35 -22.62 9.37
CA ASP A 150 10.16 -23.45 8.48
C ASP A 150 9.70 -23.40 7.01
N GLU A 151 8.42 -23.09 6.78
CA GLU A 151 7.81 -22.86 5.47
C GLU A 151 8.08 -21.46 4.91
N GLY A 152 8.69 -20.57 5.70
CA GLY A 152 8.92 -19.17 5.33
C GLY A 152 7.67 -18.29 5.47
N HIS A 153 6.76 -18.64 6.37
CA HIS A 153 5.53 -17.89 6.65
C HIS A 153 5.65 -17.09 7.95
N ILE A 154 4.69 -16.20 8.21
CA ILE A 154 4.56 -15.55 9.52
C ILE A 154 4.33 -16.63 10.59
N ASP A 155 5.13 -16.56 11.65
CA ASP A 155 5.04 -17.46 12.79
C ASP A 155 4.32 -16.77 13.95
N LEU A 156 3.04 -17.12 14.14
CA LEU A 156 2.20 -16.56 15.20
C LEU A 156 2.69 -16.95 16.60
N GLU A 157 3.29 -18.13 16.78
CA GLU A 157 3.82 -18.56 18.06
C GLU A 157 5.06 -17.74 18.43
N ALA A 158 5.93 -17.47 17.45
CA ALA A 158 7.10 -16.63 17.64
C ALA A 158 6.73 -15.16 17.92
N ILE A 159 5.72 -14.62 17.22
CA ILE A 159 5.17 -13.28 17.52
C ILE A 159 4.60 -13.25 18.94
N GLU A 160 3.80 -14.24 19.33
CA GLU A 160 3.23 -14.30 20.66
C GLU A 160 4.32 -14.40 21.74
N HIS A 161 5.34 -15.21 21.52
CA HIS A 161 6.47 -15.33 22.44
C HIS A 161 7.22 -14.01 22.61
N ALA A 162 7.45 -13.28 21.51
CA ALA A 162 8.07 -11.96 21.56
C ALA A 162 7.22 -10.93 22.31
N LEU A 163 5.90 -10.90 22.06
CA LEU A 163 4.95 -10.04 22.79
C LEU A 163 4.93 -10.34 24.30
N LYS A 164 4.84 -11.62 24.67
CA LYS A 164 4.89 -12.08 26.07
C LYS A 164 6.20 -11.67 26.74
N SER A 165 7.33 -11.90 26.07
CA SER A 165 8.67 -11.67 26.63
C SER A 165 9.08 -10.19 26.63
N GLY A 166 8.44 -9.38 25.80
CA GLY A 166 8.64 -7.93 25.73
C GLY A 166 8.12 -7.17 26.95
N ASP A 167 7.36 -7.81 27.85
CA ASP A 167 6.86 -7.24 29.11
C ASP A 167 6.16 -5.87 28.91
N GLY A 168 5.29 -5.82 27.89
CA GLY A 168 4.54 -4.61 27.53
C GLY A 168 5.34 -3.51 26.82
N LYS A 169 6.61 -3.72 26.47
CA LYS A 169 7.41 -2.72 25.73
C LYS A 169 7.06 -2.62 24.26
N ILE A 170 6.55 -3.70 23.67
CA ILE A 170 6.15 -3.70 22.25
C ILE A 170 4.84 -2.91 22.14
N SER A 171 4.88 -1.75 21.47
CA SER A 171 3.71 -0.88 21.25
C SER A 171 3.02 -1.14 19.92
N LEU A 172 3.76 -1.65 18.93
CA LEU A 172 3.28 -1.84 17.58
C LEU A 172 3.84 -3.14 16.99
N VAL A 173 3.00 -3.88 16.27
CA VAL A 173 3.37 -5.02 15.42
C VAL A 173 3.20 -4.60 13.97
N ALA A 174 4.31 -4.45 13.23
CA ALA A 174 4.30 -4.09 11.81
C ALA A 174 4.54 -5.33 10.94
N VAL A 175 3.62 -5.60 10.03
CA VAL A 175 3.64 -6.79 9.15
C VAL A 175 3.17 -6.46 7.74
N CYS A 176 3.77 -7.07 6.73
CA CYS A 176 3.23 -7.04 5.37
C CYS A 176 1.96 -7.89 5.27
N GLY A 177 0.96 -7.39 4.56
CA GLY A 177 -0.27 -8.11 4.25
C GLY A 177 -0.06 -9.23 3.22
N ALA A 178 0.91 -9.04 2.33
CA ALA A 178 1.40 -10.08 1.44
C ALA A 178 2.88 -9.86 1.09
N SER A 179 3.67 -10.93 1.04
CA SER A 179 5.08 -10.87 0.69
C SER A 179 5.27 -10.48 -0.77
N ASN A 180 6.09 -9.46 -1.04
CA ASN A 180 6.50 -9.10 -2.39
C ASN A 180 7.48 -10.09 -3.04
N VAL A 181 7.96 -11.08 -2.28
CA VAL A 181 8.95 -12.07 -2.74
C VAL A 181 8.30 -13.44 -2.93
N THR A 182 7.62 -13.94 -1.89
CA THR A 182 7.04 -15.29 -1.91
C THR A 182 5.59 -15.31 -2.39
N GLY A 183 4.89 -14.17 -2.34
CA GLY A 183 3.45 -14.09 -2.58
C GLY A 183 2.61 -14.65 -1.43
N PHE A 184 3.21 -15.00 -0.30
CA PHE A 184 2.48 -15.45 0.89
C PHE A 184 1.56 -14.35 1.40
N VAL A 185 0.29 -14.69 1.67
CA VAL A 185 -0.72 -13.78 2.23
C VAL A 185 -0.76 -13.97 3.74
N SER A 186 -0.50 -12.90 4.47
CA SER A 186 -0.41 -12.92 5.93
C SER A 186 -1.78 -13.01 6.59
N PRO A 187 -1.93 -13.74 7.72
CA PRO A 187 -3.17 -13.79 8.49
C PRO A 187 -3.34 -12.52 9.34
N ILE A 188 -3.47 -11.36 8.68
CA ILE A 188 -3.38 -10.03 9.32
C ILE A 188 -4.36 -9.82 10.48
N HIS A 189 -5.55 -10.41 10.43
CA HIS A 189 -6.53 -10.30 11.52
C HIS A 189 -6.18 -11.16 12.73
N GLU A 190 -5.54 -12.31 12.53
CA GLU A 190 -5.05 -13.15 13.63
C GLU A 190 -3.85 -12.49 14.30
N VAL A 191 -2.98 -11.84 13.51
CA VAL A 191 -1.88 -11.01 14.03
C VAL A 191 -2.43 -9.81 14.83
N ALA A 192 -3.50 -9.17 14.34
CA ALA A 192 -4.15 -8.06 15.03
C ALA A 192 -4.72 -8.48 16.39
N GLU A 193 -5.52 -9.55 16.42
CA GLU A 193 -6.06 -10.10 17.66
C GLU A 193 -4.94 -10.49 18.64
N LEU A 194 -3.85 -11.06 18.11
CA LEU A 194 -2.69 -11.37 18.92
C LEU A 194 -2.02 -10.11 19.48
N ALA A 195 -1.77 -9.08 18.67
CA ALA A 195 -1.17 -7.82 19.12
C ALA A 195 -2.01 -7.14 20.21
N HIS A 196 -3.32 -7.01 19.98
CA HIS A 196 -4.25 -6.37 20.90
C HIS A 196 -4.34 -7.08 22.25
N ARG A 197 -4.29 -8.42 22.27
CA ARG A 197 -4.25 -9.20 23.53
C ARG A 197 -3.08 -8.84 24.43
N TYR A 198 -1.98 -8.34 23.88
CA TYR A 198 -0.80 -7.88 24.63
C TYR A 198 -0.70 -6.34 24.72
N GLY A 199 -1.74 -5.61 24.32
CA GLY A 199 -1.81 -4.15 24.39
C GLY A 199 -0.97 -3.42 23.33
N ALA A 200 -0.54 -4.12 22.28
CA ALA A 200 0.10 -3.53 21.11
C ALA A 200 -0.92 -3.26 19.99
N ARG A 201 -0.67 -2.24 19.17
CA ARG A 201 -1.40 -1.96 17.92
C ARG A 201 -0.81 -2.77 16.76
N ILE A 202 -1.49 -2.82 15.61
CA ILE A 202 -1.01 -3.43 14.37
C ILE A 202 -0.87 -2.41 13.22
N SER A 203 0.24 -2.49 12.47
CA SER A 203 0.42 -1.82 11.19
C SER A 203 0.55 -2.82 10.05
N VAL A 204 -0.25 -2.65 9.00
CA VAL A 204 -0.24 -3.53 7.83
C VAL A 204 0.31 -2.81 6.58
N ASP A 205 1.44 -3.27 6.05
CA ASP A 205 1.87 -2.93 4.69
C ASP A 205 1.05 -3.73 3.67
N ALA A 206 0.02 -3.10 3.12
CA ALA A 206 -0.89 -3.68 2.14
C ALA A 206 -0.45 -3.42 0.70
N ALA A 207 0.79 -2.99 0.43
CA ALA A 207 1.23 -2.63 -0.93
C ALA A 207 1.09 -3.76 -1.96
N GLN A 208 1.23 -5.02 -1.53
CA GLN A 208 0.97 -6.21 -2.36
C GLN A 208 -0.37 -6.87 -2.04
N LEU A 209 -1.01 -6.57 -0.92
CA LEU A 209 -2.30 -7.19 -0.58
C LEU A 209 -3.46 -6.49 -1.29
N ALA A 210 -3.49 -5.16 -1.23
CA ALA A 210 -4.58 -4.33 -1.74
C ALA A 210 -4.90 -4.49 -3.23
N PRO A 211 -3.96 -4.75 -4.17
CA PRO A 211 -4.31 -4.99 -5.56
C PRO A 211 -4.98 -6.34 -5.82
N HIS A 212 -4.79 -7.32 -4.93
CA HIS A 212 -5.19 -8.72 -5.15
C HIS A 212 -6.34 -9.18 -4.25
N HIS A 213 -6.52 -8.55 -3.08
CA HIS A 213 -7.53 -8.92 -2.09
C HIS A 213 -8.37 -7.73 -1.61
N ARG A 214 -9.64 -8.00 -1.29
CA ARG A 214 -10.42 -7.11 -0.42
C ARG A 214 -9.77 -7.10 0.95
N ILE A 215 -9.69 -5.92 1.55
CA ILE A 215 -9.23 -5.74 2.91
C ILE A 215 -10.31 -5.01 3.67
N ASP A 216 -10.66 -5.53 4.84
CA ASP A 216 -11.61 -4.91 5.76
C ASP A 216 -10.81 -4.48 6.99
N VAL A 217 -10.83 -3.20 7.35
CA VAL A 217 -10.13 -2.71 8.54
C VAL A 217 -10.85 -3.09 9.83
N ARG A 218 -12.15 -3.39 9.74
CA ARG A 218 -13.10 -3.65 10.83
C ARG A 218 -13.27 -2.48 11.82
N PRO A 219 -14.41 -2.40 12.52
CA PRO A 219 -14.62 -1.43 13.59
C PRO A 219 -13.63 -1.62 14.76
N ALA A 220 -13.30 -0.55 15.48
CA ALA A 220 -12.29 -0.55 16.54
C ALA A 220 -12.63 -1.46 17.75
N ASP A 221 -13.88 -1.89 17.91
CA ASP A 221 -14.31 -2.84 18.95
C ASP A 221 -14.14 -4.33 18.53
N ASP A 222 -13.83 -4.61 17.26
CA ASP A 222 -13.47 -5.96 16.79
C ASP A 222 -12.04 -6.29 17.22
N PRO A 223 -11.76 -7.43 17.87
CA PRO A 223 -10.42 -7.76 18.33
C PRO A 223 -9.40 -7.92 17.19
N GLY A 224 -9.85 -8.23 15.97
CA GLY A 224 -9.00 -8.34 14.78
C GLY A 224 -8.98 -7.09 13.90
N HIS A 225 -9.36 -5.91 14.42
CA HIS A 225 -9.30 -4.66 13.66
C HIS A 225 -7.86 -4.29 13.28
N LEU A 226 -7.70 -3.50 12.22
CA LEU A 226 -6.40 -3.01 11.77
C LEU A 226 -6.25 -1.56 12.19
N ASP A 227 -5.34 -1.23 13.14
CA ASP A 227 -5.12 0.16 13.55
C ASP A 227 -4.60 0.99 12.38
N PHE A 228 -3.57 0.47 11.70
CA PHE A 228 -2.96 1.10 10.54
C PHE A 228 -2.94 0.20 9.34
N LEU A 229 -3.21 0.79 8.17
CA LEU A 229 -3.10 0.12 6.90
C LEU A 229 -2.54 1.09 5.86
N SER A 230 -1.54 0.65 5.09
CA SER A 230 -0.91 1.50 4.07
C SER A 230 -0.75 0.80 2.73
N PHE A 231 -0.97 1.52 1.63
CA PHE A 231 -0.72 1.02 0.28
C PHE A 231 -0.40 2.13 -0.72
N SER A 232 0.18 1.72 -1.86
CA SER A 232 0.61 2.63 -2.94
C SER A 232 -0.26 2.46 -4.18
N GLY A 233 -0.76 3.57 -4.73
CA GLY A 233 -1.64 3.52 -5.90
C GLY A 233 -0.97 2.96 -7.16
N HIS A 234 0.35 3.12 -7.31
CA HIS A 234 1.07 2.64 -8.49
C HIS A 234 1.17 1.10 -8.60
N LYS A 235 0.86 0.38 -7.52
CA LYS A 235 0.66 -1.07 -7.51
C LYS A 235 -0.80 -1.48 -7.66
N MET A 236 -1.72 -0.52 -7.55
CA MET A 236 -3.17 -0.70 -7.71
C MET A 236 -3.69 -0.04 -9.00
N TYR A 237 -2.92 -0.15 -10.08
CA TYR A 237 -3.29 0.32 -11.42
C TYR A 237 -3.65 1.82 -11.52
N ALA A 238 -3.11 2.64 -10.61
CA ALA A 238 -3.05 4.09 -10.73
C ALA A 238 -1.63 4.55 -11.11
N PRO A 239 -1.41 5.78 -11.59
CA PRO A 239 -0.07 6.34 -11.75
C PRO A 239 0.64 6.57 -10.41
N TYR A 240 1.95 6.85 -10.47
CA TYR A 240 2.75 7.24 -9.31
C TYR A 240 2.24 8.53 -8.64
N GLY A 241 2.54 8.65 -7.35
CA GLY A 241 2.42 9.90 -6.61
C GLY A 241 1.26 9.98 -5.62
N ALA A 242 0.46 8.92 -5.47
CA ALA A 242 -0.55 8.81 -4.42
C ALA A 242 -0.53 7.43 -3.76
N GLY A 243 -0.70 7.43 -2.45
CA GLY A 243 -0.94 6.27 -1.60
C GLY A 243 -1.86 6.65 -0.45
N VAL A 244 -2.16 5.68 0.39
CA VAL A 244 -3.10 5.80 1.50
C VAL A 244 -2.43 5.36 2.79
N LEU A 245 -2.74 6.06 3.87
CA LEU A 245 -2.56 5.65 5.24
C LEU A 245 -3.92 5.71 5.94
N ILE A 246 -4.35 4.58 6.50
CA ILE A 246 -5.41 4.55 7.53
C ILE A 246 -4.73 4.60 8.89
N ALA A 247 -5.25 5.42 9.78
CA ALA A 247 -4.73 5.56 11.13
C ALA A 247 -5.85 5.87 12.14
N PRO A 248 -5.69 5.52 13.43
CA PRO A 248 -6.58 5.99 14.48
C PRO A 248 -6.50 7.51 14.61
N ARG A 249 -7.63 8.18 14.85
CA ARG A 249 -7.67 9.65 14.98
C ARG A 249 -6.87 10.18 16.17
N ASP A 250 -6.71 9.36 17.21
CA ASP A 250 -5.98 9.71 18.43
C ASP A 250 -4.46 9.53 18.32
N PHE A 251 -3.97 8.95 17.23
CA PHE A 251 -2.57 8.56 17.11
C PHE A 251 -1.63 9.76 16.90
N PHE A 252 -2.00 10.67 16.00
CA PHE A 252 -1.18 11.85 15.71
C PHE A 252 -1.39 12.93 16.76
N ALA A 253 -0.30 13.39 17.38
CA ALA A 253 -0.33 14.45 18.38
C ALA A 253 0.68 15.56 18.06
N GLY A 254 0.26 16.81 18.23
CA GLY A 254 1.13 17.96 18.05
C GLY A 254 1.51 18.20 16.58
N ALA A 255 2.82 18.41 16.34
CA ALA A 255 3.33 18.75 15.01
C ALA A 255 3.43 17.50 14.11
N PRO A 256 2.97 17.58 12.86
CA PRO A 256 3.08 16.49 11.90
C PRO A 256 4.55 16.28 11.49
N GLU A 257 4.86 15.07 11.01
CA GLU A 257 6.20 14.75 10.48
C GLU A 257 6.58 15.66 9.29
N VAL A 258 5.61 15.95 8.43
CA VAL A 258 5.77 16.89 7.32
C VAL A 258 5.04 18.18 7.68
N MET A 259 5.78 19.25 7.94
CA MET A 259 5.22 20.56 8.30
C MET A 259 5.14 21.49 7.09
N GLY A 260 4.05 22.24 6.97
CA GLY A 260 3.88 23.23 5.91
C GLY A 260 2.48 23.83 5.83
N GLY A 261 2.25 24.67 4.81
CA GLY A 261 0.91 25.18 4.53
C GLY A 261 -0.09 24.06 4.25
N GLY A 262 -1.38 24.27 4.50
CA GLY A 262 -2.40 23.21 4.44
C GLY A 262 -2.57 22.47 5.76
N ALA A 263 -1.47 22.16 6.47
CA ALA A 263 -1.49 21.49 7.78
C ALA A 263 -1.83 22.40 8.97
N ILE A 264 -2.01 23.69 8.74
CA ILE A 264 -2.05 24.73 9.77
C ILE A 264 -3.42 25.41 9.82
N SER A 265 -3.97 25.55 11.03
CA SER A 265 -5.17 26.34 11.33
C SER A 265 -4.81 27.81 11.55
N ILE A 266 -3.86 28.08 12.47
CA ILE A 266 -3.39 29.43 12.82
C ILE A 266 -1.85 29.42 12.89
N VAL A 267 -1.21 30.44 12.34
CA VAL A 267 0.24 30.66 12.48
C VAL A 267 0.52 32.09 12.91
N THR A 268 1.45 32.24 13.84
CA THR A 268 2.03 33.52 14.26
C THR A 268 3.55 33.46 14.10
N TRP A 269 4.26 34.53 14.47
CA TRP A 269 5.72 34.53 14.42
C TRP A 269 6.35 33.54 15.41
N ASP A 270 5.69 33.27 16.53
CA ASP A 270 6.25 32.51 17.65
C ASP A 270 5.50 31.20 17.95
N ASP A 271 4.31 30.99 17.36
CA ASP A 271 3.44 29.86 17.68
C ASP A 271 2.63 29.37 16.47
N THR A 272 2.24 28.09 16.50
CA THR A 272 1.47 27.40 15.45
C THR A 272 0.39 26.52 16.04
N VAL A 273 -0.85 26.73 15.60
CA VAL A 273 -1.99 25.84 15.85
C VAL A 273 -2.21 25.00 14.60
N TRP A 274 -1.98 23.70 14.73
CA TRP A 274 -2.19 22.73 13.66
C TRP A 274 -3.67 22.55 13.32
N ALA A 275 -3.95 22.17 12.08
CA ALA A 275 -5.30 21.80 11.65
C ALA A 275 -5.77 20.50 12.29
N ASP A 276 -7.04 20.15 12.08
CA ASP A 276 -7.57 18.83 12.42
C ASP A 276 -7.19 17.79 11.33
N LEU A 277 -7.40 16.51 11.64
CA LEU A 277 -7.20 15.43 10.68
C LEU A 277 -8.34 15.40 9.64
N PRO A 278 -8.06 15.13 8.35
CA PRO A 278 -6.78 14.66 7.80
C PRO A 278 -5.79 15.79 7.45
N ASP A 279 -6.24 17.03 7.31
CA ASP A 279 -5.45 18.16 6.77
C ASP A 279 -4.11 18.35 7.47
N ARG A 280 -4.05 18.13 8.79
CA ARG A 280 -2.80 18.19 9.58
C ARG A 280 -1.68 17.32 9.01
N GLU A 281 -2.02 16.13 8.54
CA GLU A 281 -1.04 15.16 8.00
C GLU A 281 -0.84 15.30 6.48
N GLU A 282 -1.62 16.14 5.81
CA GLU A 282 -1.57 16.38 4.36
C GLU A 282 -0.91 17.72 4.02
N ALA A 283 0.22 18.01 4.64
CA ALA A 283 0.95 19.25 4.44
C ALA A 283 1.36 19.50 2.98
N GLY A 284 1.15 20.75 2.53
CA GLY A 284 1.44 21.23 1.20
C GLY A 284 0.20 21.25 0.29
N SER A 285 0.43 21.46 -1.00
CA SER A 285 -0.61 21.20 -2.00
C SER A 285 -0.71 19.69 -2.22
N PRO A 286 -1.88 19.07 -2.03
CA PRO A 286 -2.02 17.63 -2.20
C PRO A 286 -1.94 17.23 -3.67
N ASN A 287 -1.58 15.97 -3.93
CA ASN A 287 -1.63 15.41 -5.27
C ASN A 287 -3.08 15.02 -5.64
N VAL A 288 -3.90 16.01 -5.96
CA VAL A 288 -5.32 15.83 -6.27
C VAL A 288 -5.53 14.85 -7.43
N ILE A 289 -4.78 15.02 -8.53
CA ILE A 289 -4.90 14.13 -9.70
C ILE A 289 -4.56 12.69 -9.32
N GLY A 290 -3.51 12.49 -8.50
CA GLY A 290 -3.14 11.17 -7.99
C GLY A 290 -4.21 10.54 -7.11
N ALA A 291 -4.81 11.30 -6.19
CA ALA A 291 -5.89 10.83 -5.34
C ALA A 291 -7.13 10.44 -6.16
N VAL A 292 -7.55 11.28 -7.10
CA VAL A 292 -8.68 10.96 -8.00
C VAL A 292 -8.37 9.74 -8.86
N ALA A 293 -7.14 9.61 -9.37
CA ALA A 293 -6.71 8.44 -10.13
C ALA A 293 -6.79 7.15 -9.29
N LEU A 294 -6.37 7.21 -8.02
CA LEU A 294 -6.48 6.10 -7.09
C LEU A 294 -7.95 5.75 -6.80
N GLY A 295 -8.81 6.74 -6.56
CA GLY A 295 -10.25 6.53 -6.35
C GLY A 295 -10.91 5.81 -7.54
N VAL A 296 -10.60 6.23 -8.78
CA VAL A 296 -11.11 5.58 -10.00
C VAL A 296 -10.55 4.16 -10.16
N ALA A 297 -9.29 3.93 -9.77
CA ALA A 297 -8.71 2.60 -9.81
C ALA A 297 -9.44 1.66 -8.85
N ILE A 298 -9.66 2.10 -7.60
CA ILE A 298 -10.42 1.37 -6.58
C ILE A 298 -11.85 1.07 -7.07
N GLU A 299 -12.57 2.06 -7.58
CA GLU A 299 -13.92 1.89 -8.14
C GLU A 299 -13.93 0.86 -9.28
N THR A 300 -12.93 0.92 -10.17
CA THR A 300 -12.83 -0.01 -11.30
C THR A 300 -12.51 -1.44 -10.83
N LEU A 301 -11.61 -1.61 -9.87
CA LEU A 301 -11.31 -2.93 -9.28
C LEU A 301 -12.52 -3.50 -8.50
N LEU A 302 -13.30 -2.63 -7.87
CA LEU A 302 -14.58 -2.99 -7.24
C LEU A 302 -15.57 -3.54 -8.28
N GLU A 303 -15.72 -2.85 -9.41
CA GLU A 303 -16.61 -3.26 -10.51
C GLU A 303 -16.13 -4.53 -11.24
N LEU A 304 -14.82 -4.73 -11.41
CA LEU A 304 -14.25 -5.92 -12.05
C LEU A 304 -14.39 -7.19 -11.20
N GLY A 305 -14.44 -7.04 -9.87
CA GLY A 305 -14.61 -8.14 -8.94
C GLY A 305 -13.29 -8.78 -8.51
N PHE A 306 -12.99 -8.73 -7.21
CA PHE A 306 -11.75 -9.27 -6.66
C PHE A 306 -11.70 -10.80 -6.71
N SER A 307 -12.84 -11.48 -6.56
CA SER A 307 -12.90 -12.94 -6.66
C SER A 307 -12.52 -13.43 -8.06
N GLU A 308 -13.09 -12.79 -9.09
CA GLU A 308 -12.84 -13.11 -10.49
C GLU A 308 -11.39 -12.81 -10.89
N MET A 309 -10.83 -11.69 -10.43
CA MET A 309 -9.42 -11.35 -10.64
C MET A 309 -8.51 -12.37 -9.96
N LEU A 310 -8.77 -12.70 -8.69
CA LEU A 310 -7.97 -13.65 -7.93
C LEU A 310 -7.99 -15.05 -8.55
N ASP A 311 -9.15 -15.55 -8.96
CA ASP A 311 -9.27 -16.85 -9.65
C ASP A 311 -8.42 -16.88 -10.94
N TYR A 312 -8.43 -15.78 -11.70
CA TYR A 312 -7.64 -15.65 -12.91
C TYR A 312 -6.13 -15.59 -12.61
N GLU A 313 -5.73 -14.83 -11.60
CA GLU A 313 -4.34 -14.70 -11.15
C GLU A 313 -3.78 -16.02 -10.61
N VAL A 314 -4.54 -16.74 -9.78
CA VAL A 314 -4.18 -18.09 -9.30
C VAL A 314 -4.02 -19.05 -10.47
N GLY A 315 -4.94 -19.01 -11.45
CA GLY A 315 -4.85 -19.81 -12.66
C GLY A 315 -3.60 -19.48 -13.50
N LEU A 316 -3.22 -18.21 -13.61
CA LEU A 316 -1.98 -17.78 -14.27
C LEU A 316 -0.73 -18.23 -13.51
N GLY A 317 -0.70 -18.04 -12.19
CA GLY A 317 0.39 -18.44 -11.31
C GLY A 317 0.63 -19.95 -11.37
N GLY A 318 -0.43 -20.75 -11.34
CA GLY A 318 -0.35 -22.20 -11.50
C GLY A 318 0.27 -22.63 -12.84
N ARG A 319 -0.13 -21.98 -13.95
CA ARG A 319 0.47 -22.23 -15.28
C ARG A 319 1.94 -21.83 -15.34
N MET A 320 2.29 -20.68 -14.77
CA MET A 320 3.67 -20.19 -14.71
C MET A 320 4.55 -21.17 -13.94
N ILE A 321 4.13 -21.57 -12.74
CA ILE A 321 4.87 -22.52 -11.88
C ILE A 321 5.03 -23.87 -12.60
N ALA A 322 3.96 -24.42 -13.17
CA ALA A 322 4.02 -25.68 -13.91
C ALA A 322 5.01 -25.61 -15.08
N GLY A 323 5.00 -24.50 -15.83
CA GLY A 323 5.94 -24.25 -16.92
C GLY A 323 7.39 -24.17 -16.46
N LEU A 324 7.66 -23.49 -15.34
CA LEU A 324 9.00 -23.40 -14.75
C LEU A 324 9.50 -24.74 -14.22
N MET A 325 8.63 -25.59 -13.66
CA MET A 325 9.01 -26.92 -13.19
C MET A 325 9.49 -27.84 -14.32
N VAL A 326 8.97 -27.68 -15.54
CA VAL A 326 9.44 -28.45 -16.72
C VAL A 326 10.92 -28.15 -17.05
N TRP A 327 11.41 -26.96 -16.69
CA TRP A 327 12.78 -26.51 -16.98
C TRP A 327 13.77 -26.74 -15.83
N SER A 328 13.30 -27.14 -14.64
CA SER A 328 14.15 -27.40 -13.47
C SER A 328 14.02 -28.85 -13.00
N PRO A 329 14.83 -29.80 -13.49
CA PRO A 329 14.87 -31.16 -12.94
C PRO A 329 15.48 -31.21 -11.53
N ALA A 330 16.06 -30.10 -11.04
CA ALA A 330 16.51 -29.96 -9.66
C ALA A 330 15.38 -29.36 -8.81
N ARG A 331 15.05 -30.04 -7.70
CA ARG A 331 14.11 -29.55 -6.67
C ARG A 331 14.43 -28.10 -6.30
N PRO A 332 13.42 -27.23 -6.10
CA PRO A 332 13.65 -25.91 -5.53
C PRO A 332 14.41 -26.07 -4.21
N ALA A 333 15.44 -25.24 -4.00
CA ALA A 333 16.16 -25.21 -2.75
C ALA A 333 15.18 -24.90 -1.60
N PRO A 334 15.35 -25.50 -0.41
CA PRO A 334 14.47 -25.24 0.73
C PRO A 334 14.41 -23.74 1.05
N ALA A 335 13.24 -23.29 1.54
CA ALA A 335 12.93 -21.88 1.85
C ALA A 335 14.05 -21.20 2.67
N SER A 336 14.72 -21.97 3.53
CA SER A 336 15.86 -21.55 4.37
C SER A 336 17.08 -20.98 3.62
N ARG A 337 17.18 -21.13 2.29
CA ARG A 337 18.26 -20.54 1.46
C ARG A 337 17.91 -19.19 0.83
N TRP A 338 16.66 -18.73 0.87
CA TRP A 338 16.26 -17.43 0.32
C TRP A 338 16.45 -16.32 1.37
N ARG A 339 17.63 -16.22 1.98
CA ARG A 339 17.99 -15.04 2.79
C ARG A 339 18.43 -13.92 1.84
N ALA A 340 17.56 -12.91 1.72
CA ALA A 340 17.78 -11.61 1.10
C ALA A 340 18.31 -11.61 -0.35
N LEU A 341 17.39 -11.66 -1.32
CA LEU A 341 17.63 -11.08 -2.64
C LEU A 341 17.19 -9.62 -2.59
N SER A 342 18.12 -8.69 -2.83
CA SER A 342 17.85 -7.26 -2.80
C SER A 342 16.83 -6.86 -3.88
N SER A 343 15.94 -5.93 -3.55
CA SER A 343 14.97 -5.32 -4.48
C SER A 343 15.61 -4.46 -5.59
N THR A 344 16.93 -4.37 -5.65
CA THR A 344 17.70 -3.63 -6.67
C THR A 344 18.45 -4.53 -7.66
N GLY A 345 18.30 -5.85 -7.58
CA GLY A 345 19.14 -6.81 -8.30
C GLY A 345 18.79 -7.10 -9.78
N CYS A 346 17.84 -6.41 -10.41
CA CYS A 346 17.38 -6.80 -11.75
C CYS A 346 18.19 -6.22 -12.94
N THR A 347 19.30 -5.51 -12.72
CA THR A 347 20.02 -4.82 -13.82
C THR A 347 21.53 -5.09 -13.98
N THR A 348 22.16 -6.02 -13.24
CA THR A 348 23.63 -6.24 -13.40
C THR A 348 24.11 -7.68 -13.52
N ALA A 349 23.23 -8.67 -13.76
CA ALA A 349 23.64 -10.06 -13.97
C ALA A 349 23.92 -10.43 -15.45
N TRP A 350 24.42 -9.51 -16.27
CA TRP A 350 24.99 -9.82 -17.59
C TRP A 350 26.20 -8.94 -17.88
N SER A 351 27.22 -9.00 -17.02
CA SER A 351 28.56 -8.67 -17.46
C SER A 351 29.57 -9.51 -16.69
N ARG A 352 30.53 -10.07 -17.45
CA ARG A 352 31.72 -10.81 -17.02
C ARG A 352 31.53 -12.30 -16.76
N ARG A 353 31.85 -13.10 -17.78
CA ARG A 353 32.96 -14.08 -17.69
C ARG A 353 33.75 -14.04 -19.01
N PRO A 354 35.06 -14.32 -18.97
CA PRO A 354 36.04 -13.97 -20.01
C PRO A 354 35.86 -14.75 -21.31
#